data_AF-A0A1V5KLN8-F1
#
_entry.id   AF-A0A1V5KLN8-F1
#
_cell.length_a   1.000
_cell.length_b   1.000
_cell.length_c   1.000
_cell.angle_alpha   90.00
_cell.angle_beta   90.00
_cell.angle_gamma   90.00
#
_symmetry.space_group_name_H-M   'P 1'
#
loop_
_entity.id
_entity.type
_entity.pdbx_description
1 polymer ?
#
loop_
_entity_poly.entity_id
_entity_poly.type
_entity_poly.pdbx_seq_one_letter_code
_entity_poly.pdbx_strand_id
1 'polypeptide(L)'
;MFVDAHLHAVRKKGLPRNAAYSDYATPEEVSAKMDRTGVDRGILLPLISPEGGFQLSTTEDVLEICETYPHRFYAFCNVDPRAGSHAPDADLSFHLNYYKHQGCLGVGEITAGFNGFTRDPEFGWSFMERLNDRILFGTEICDPLVSHRHPDYLRTSFAEGRISREAFENISWRNANQLFGLGL
;
A
#
# COMPACT_ATOMS: atom_id res chain seq x y z
N MET A 1 0.64 13.09 19.38
CA MET A 1 -0.15 12.32 18.40
C MET A 1 0.80 11.78 17.35
N PHE A 2 1.17 10.52 17.47
CA PHE A 2 2.03 9.77 16.55
C PHE A 2 1.18 8.71 15.84
N VAL A 3 1.24 8.68 14.50
CA VAL A 3 0.45 7.74 13.69
C VAL A 3 1.39 6.84 12.92
N ASP A 4 1.26 5.53 13.12
CA ASP A 4 1.95 4.55 12.30
C ASP A 4 1.14 4.30 11.03
N ALA A 5 1.72 4.61 9.87
CA ALA A 5 1.04 4.53 8.59
C ALA A 5 1.10 3.13 7.94
N HIS A 6 1.75 2.15 8.57
CA HIS A 6 1.96 0.84 7.97
C HIS A 6 1.89 -0.29 9.01
N LEU A 7 0.67 -0.74 9.29
CA LEU A 7 0.42 -1.86 10.21
C LEU A 7 -0.43 -2.93 9.53
N HIS A 8 -0.30 -4.14 10.05
CA HIS A 8 -1.17 -5.26 9.69
C HIS A 8 -1.70 -5.91 10.97
N ALA A 9 -2.95 -6.36 10.90
CA ALA A 9 -3.58 -7.13 11.95
C ALA A 9 -4.45 -8.23 11.32
N VAL A 10 -4.60 -9.35 12.01
CA VAL A 10 -5.55 -10.40 11.65
C VAL A 10 -6.60 -10.50 12.75
N ARG A 11 -7.87 -10.71 12.37
CA ARG A 11 -8.95 -10.92 13.34
C ARG A 11 -8.74 -12.16 14.21
N LYS A 12 -8.13 -13.18 13.64
CA LYS A 12 -7.85 -14.45 14.30
C LYS A 12 -6.48 -14.95 13.89
N LYS A 13 -5.70 -15.44 14.85
CA LYS A 13 -4.44 -16.12 14.59
C LYS A 13 -4.64 -17.32 13.65
N GLY A 14 -3.73 -17.47 12.71
CA GLY A 14 -3.78 -18.52 11.70
C GLY A 14 -2.42 -19.14 11.46
N LEU A 15 -2.00 -19.16 10.19
CA LEU A 15 -0.83 -19.91 9.76
C LEU A 15 0.48 -19.32 10.35
N PRO A 16 1.34 -20.16 10.95
CA PRO A 16 2.67 -19.73 11.36
C PRO A 16 3.54 -19.35 10.16
N ARG A 17 4.33 -18.29 10.32
CA ARG A 17 5.21 -17.71 9.29
C ARG A 17 6.62 -18.30 9.28
N ASN A 18 7.02 -18.98 10.35
CA ASN A 18 8.35 -19.58 10.47
C ASN A 18 8.38 -20.73 11.50
N ALA A 19 9.51 -21.43 11.58
CA ALA A 19 9.74 -22.56 12.49
C ALA A 19 9.64 -22.19 13.99
N ALA A 20 9.72 -20.91 14.34
CA ALA A 20 9.51 -20.43 15.70
C ALA A 20 8.03 -20.19 16.03
N TYR A 21 7.12 -20.60 15.14
CA TYR A 21 5.67 -20.43 15.26
C TYR A 21 5.23 -18.96 15.39
N SER A 22 5.99 -18.01 14.85
CA SER A 22 5.52 -16.62 14.82
C SER A 22 4.35 -16.48 13.85
N ASP A 23 3.32 -15.71 14.21
CA ASP A 23 2.14 -15.46 13.41
C ASP A 23 1.85 -13.95 13.30
N TYR A 24 0.81 -13.57 12.56
CA TYR A 24 0.37 -12.18 12.48
C TYR A 24 -0.29 -11.73 13.79
N ALA A 25 -0.13 -10.46 14.14
CA ALA A 25 -0.69 -9.90 15.36
C ALA A 25 -2.19 -9.66 15.26
N THR A 26 -2.89 -9.83 16.37
CA THR A 26 -4.28 -9.39 16.58
C THR A 26 -4.33 -7.87 16.83
N PRO A 27 -5.49 -7.21 16.67
CA PRO A 27 -5.63 -5.77 16.94
C PRO A 27 -5.18 -5.37 18.35
N GLU A 28 -5.39 -6.23 19.34
CA GLU A 28 -5.01 -6.02 20.74
C GLU A 28 -3.50 -6.10 20.93
N GLU A 29 -2.83 -7.06 20.29
CA GLU A 29 -1.37 -7.19 20.33
C GLU A 29 -0.68 -6.04 19.58
N VAL A 30 -1.26 -5.60 18.46
CA VAL A 30 -0.81 -4.39 17.75
C VAL A 30 -0.95 -3.18 18.65
N SER A 31 -2.13 -2.97 19.26
CA SER A 31 -2.37 -1.87 20.20
C SER A 31 -1.39 -1.87 21.37
N ALA A 32 -1.17 -3.03 22.00
CA ALA A 32 -0.23 -3.16 23.10
C ALA A 32 1.22 -2.85 22.69
N LYS A 33 1.61 -3.16 21.44
CA LYS A 33 2.92 -2.75 20.90
C LYS A 33 2.98 -1.23 20.72
N MET A 34 1.94 -0.65 20.13
CA MET A 34 1.87 0.79 19.91
C MET A 34 1.92 1.58 21.23
N ASP A 35 1.22 1.12 22.27
CA ASP A 35 1.24 1.76 23.59
C ASP A 35 2.65 1.77 24.20
N ARG A 36 3.40 0.66 24.03
CA ARG A 36 4.79 0.57 24.50
C ARG A 36 5.75 1.48 23.75
N THR A 37 5.44 1.83 22.50
CA THR A 37 6.29 2.68 21.66
C THR A 37 5.81 4.13 21.59
N GLY A 38 4.71 4.49 22.26
CA GLY A 38 4.14 5.83 22.24
C GLY A 38 3.47 6.20 20.91
N VAL A 39 3.10 5.21 20.08
CA VAL A 39 2.27 5.41 18.90
C VAL A 39 0.82 5.63 19.40
N ASP A 40 0.08 6.59 18.86
CA ASP A 40 -1.29 6.95 19.27
C ASP A 40 -2.38 6.35 18.37
N ARG A 41 -2.12 6.19 17.06
CA ARG A 41 -3.04 5.57 16.09
C ARG A 41 -2.29 4.83 14.99
N GLY A 42 -2.98 3.96 14.27
CA GLY A 42 -2.38 3.10 13.26
C GLY A 42 -3.24 2.99 12.01
N ILE A 43 -2.61 2.92 10.84
CA ILE A 43 -3.29 2.59 9.59
C ILE A 43 -3.11 1.10 9.32
N LEU A 44 -4.22 0.37 9.22
CA LEU A 44 -4.22 -1.04 8.91
C LEU A 44 -4.34 -1.25 7.39
N LEU A 45 -3.43 -2.04 6.85
CA LEU A 45 -3.37 -2.40 5.44
C LEU A 45 -3.80 -3.88 5.28
N PRO A 46 -4.74 -4.19 4.38
CA PRO A 46 -5.13 -5.56 4.07
C PRO A 46 -3.97 -6.38 3.51
N LEU A 47 -3.89 -7.64 3.95
CA LEU A 47 -2.95 -8.66 3.48
C LEU A 47 -3.71 -9.62 2.57
N ILE A 48 -3.88 -9.26 1.30
CA ILE A 48 -4.64 -10.10 0.34
C ILE A 48 -3.78 -10.68 -0.78
N SER A 49 -2.59 -10.13 -0.97
CA SER A 49 -1.71 -10.55 -2.05
C SER A 49 -0.92 -11.79 -1.65
N PRO A 50 -0.88 -12.84 -2.49
CA PRO A 50 -0.17 -14.09 -2.18
C PRO A 50 1.34 -13.88 -2.04
N GLU A 51 1.89 -12.81 -2.60
CA GLU A 51 3.30 -12.43 -2.48
C GLU A 51 3.64 -11.82 -1.12
N GLY A 52 2.65 -11.33 -0.36
CA GLY A 52 2.84 -10.51 0.84
C GLY A 52 2.48 -11.17 2.16
N GLY A 53 1.91 -12.39 2.17
CA GLY A 53 1.46 -12.97 3.43
C GLY A 53 1.23 -14.47 3.47
N PHE A 54 1.40 -15.02 4.67
CA PHE A 54 1.10 -16.41 5.01
C PHE A 54 -0.38 -16.62 5.38
N GLN A 55 -1.09 -15.53 5.68
CA GLN A 55 -2.50 -15.52 6.07
C GLN A 55 -3.17 -14.31 5.44
N LEU A 56 -4.42 -14.49 4.97
CA LEU A 56 -5.21 -13.41 4.42
C LEU A 56 -5.84 -12.55 5.51
N SER A 57 -5.82 -11.23 5.30
CA SER A 57 -6.63 -10.23 6.00
C SER A 57 -7.27 -9.33 4.95
N THR A 58 -8.57 -9.48 4.74
CA THR A 58 -9.30 -8.77 3.68
C THR A 58 -9.51 -7.27 4.00
N THR A 59 -9.98 -6.50 3.01
CA THR A 59 -10.39 -5.10 3.27
C THR A 59 -11.55 -5.07 4.26
N GLU A 60 -12.48 -6.02 4.15
CA GLU A 60 -13.61 -6.19 5.04
C GLU A 60 -13.16 -6.51 6.47
N ASP A 61 -12.19 -7.40 6.65
CA ASP A 61 -11.63 -7.68 7.98
C ASP A 61 -10.99 -6.44 8.61
N VAL A 62 -10.27 -5.64 7.81
CA VAL A 62 -9.66 -4.39 8.27
C VAL A 62 -10.73 -3.37 8.68
N LEU A 63 -11.80 -3.22 7.89
CA LEU A 63 -12.93 -2.35 8.21
C LEU A 63 -13.60 -2.79 9.52
N GLU A 64 -13.89 -4.08 9.69
CA GLU A 64 -14.48 -4.60 10.93
C GLU A 64 -13.58 -4.36 12.16
N ILE A 65 -12.26 -4.50 12.01
CA ILE A 65 -11.30 -4.15 13.07
C ILE A 65 -11.38 -2.66 13.39
N CYS A 66 -11.40 -1.78 12.38
CA CYS A 66 -11.48 -0.34 12.59
C CYS A 66 -12.81 0.08 13.23
N GLU A 67 -13.92 -0.57 12.89
CA GLU A 67 -15.22 -0.37 13.53
C GLU A 67 -15.21 -0.79 15.00
N THR A 68 -14.51 -1.88 15.33
CA THR A 68 -14.36 -2.36 16.71
C THR A 68 -13.43 -1.44 17.53
N TYR A 69 -12.43 -0.86 16.89
CA TYR A 69 -11.38 -0.05 17.53
C TYR A 69 -11.22 1.35 16.88
N PRO A 70 -12.30 2.18 16.82
CA PRO A 70 -12.34 3.39 16.01
C PRO A 70 -11.45 4.52 16.53
N HIS A 71 -11.04 4.44 17.79
CA HIS A 71 -10.09 5.39 18.38
C HIS A 71 -8.63 5.04 18.11
N ARG A 72 -8.37 3.84 17.58
CA ARG A 72 -7.04 3.25 17.48
C ARG A 72 -6.58 3.07 16.05
N PHE A 73 -7.49 2.69 15.15
CA PHE A 73 -7.13 2.33 13.79
C PHE A 73 -7.88 3.11 12.73
N TYR A 74 -7.21 3.28 11.60
CA TYR A 74 -7.77 3.73 10.33
C TYR A 74 -7.58 2.62 9.29
N ALA A 75 -8.46 2.56 8.30
CA ALA A 75 -8.38 1.56 7.25
C ALA A 75 -7.75 2.14 5.97
N PHE A 76 -6.85 1.38 5.36
CA PHE A 76 -6.65 1.42 3.91
C PHE A 76 -7.42 0.25 3.28
N CYS A 77 -7.78 0.38 2.00
CA CYS A 77 -8.30 -0.74 1.22
C CYS A 77 -7.22 -1.32 0.32
N ASN A 78 -7.48 -2.51 -0.22
CA ASN A 78 -6.64 -3.10 -1.24
C ASN A 78 -7.50 -3.50 -2.44
N VAL A 79 -7.25 -2.83 -3.57
CA VAL A 79 -7.87 -3.13 -4.86
C VAL A 79 -6.74 -3.49 -5.81
N ASP A 80 -6.71 -4.73 -6.29
CA ASP A 80 -5.73 -5.15 -7.29
C ASP A 80 -5.87 -4.25 -8.51
N PRO A 81 -4.79 -3.62 -9.01
CA PRO A 81 -4.88 -2.73 -10.17
C PRO A 81 -5.36 -3.44 -11.44
N ARG A 82 -5.32 -4.78 -11.47
CA ARG A 82 -5.82 -5.61 -12.57
C ARG A 82 -7.27 -6.06 -12.36
N ALA A 83 -7.94 -5.66 -11.29
CA ALA A 83 -9.32 -6.01 -11.04
C ALA A 83 -10.24 -5.54 -12.19
N GLY A 84 -11.36 -6.24 -12.40
CA GLY A 84 -12.29 -5.95 -13.49
C GLY A 84 -11.87 -6.61 -14.81
N SER A 85 -11.53 -5.82 -15.82
CA SER A 85 -11.29 -6.29 -17.19
C SER A 85 -9.85 -6.71 -17.48
N HIS A 86 -8.94 -6.62 -16.49
CA HIS A 86 -7.50 -6.78 -16.70
C HIS A 86 -6.91 -5.82 -17.75
N ALA A 87 -7.56 -4.68 -17.99
CA ALA A 87 -7.15 -3.71 -19.00
C ALA A 87 -6.48 -2.47 -18.39
N PRO A 88 -5.52 -1.83 -19.09
CA PRO A 88 -4.83 -0.61 -18.67
C PRO A 88 -5.71 0.57 -18.38
N ASP A 89 -6.88 0.62 -18.98
CA ASP A 89 -7.88 1.66 -18.83
C ASP A 89 -9.07 1.22 -17.97
N ALA A 90 -8.99 0.07 -17.29
CA ALA A 90 -10.03 -0.40 -16.38
C ALA A 90 -10.42 0.72 -15.40
N ASP A 91 -11.70 1.07 -15.39
CA ASP A 91 -12.23 2.04 -14.46
C ASP A 91 -12.32 1.40 -13.07
N LEU A 92 -11.39 1.73 -12.18
CA LEU A 92 -11.43 1.28 -10.78
C LEU A 92 -12.16 2.26 -9.88
N SER A 93 -12.68 3.38 -10.40
CA SER A 93 -13.26 4.45 -9.60
C SER A 93 -14.42 3.96 -8.75
N PHE A 94 -15.26 3.05 -9.25
CA PHE A 94 -16.39 2.53 -8.49
C PHE A 94 -15.95 1.65 -7.30
N HIS A 95 -14.88 0.86 -7.43
CA HIS A 95 -14.30 0.09 -6.32
C HIS A 95 -13.67 1.02 -5.28
N LEU A 96 -12.86 1.99 -5.74
CA LEU A 96 -12.17 2.91 -4.85
C LEU A 96 -13.14 3.84 -4.13
N ASN A 97 -14.15 4.36 -4.83
CA ASN A 97 -15.19 5.21 -4.23
C ASN A 97 -16.06 4.42 -3.24
N TYR A 98 -16.34 3.14 -3.50
CA TYR A 98 -17.01 2.28 -2.53
C TYR A 98 -16.24 2.24 -1.20
N TYR A 99 -14.96 1.87 -1.21
CA TYR A 99 -14.17 1.78 0.02
C TYR A 99 -13.90 3.13 0.67
N LYS A 100 -13.77 4.20 -0.12
CA LYS A 100 -13.74 5.57 0.40
C LYS A 100 -15.01 5.90 1.20
N HIS A 101 -16.19 5.53 0.70
CA HIS A 101 -17.45 5.71 1.42
C HIS A 101 -17.57 4.84 2.67
N GLN A 102 -16.89 3.68 2.70
CA GLN A 102 -16.80 2.83 3.91
C GLN A 102 -15.76 3.35 4.93
N GLY A 103 -15.05 4.44 4.63
CA GLY A 103 -14.10 5.07 5.56
C GLY A 103 -12.63 4.73 5.34
N CYS A 104 -12.28 4.02 4.26
CA CYS A 104 -10.88 3.83 3.88
C CYS A 104 -10.24 5.17 3.49
N LEU A 105 -9.06 5.46 4.05
CA LEU A 105 -8.32 6.70 3.85
C LEU A 105 -7.35 6.64 2.67
N GLY A 106 -7.07 5.44 2.15
CA GLY A 106 -6.11 5.21 1.08
C GLY A 106 -6.11 3.77 0.59
N VAL A 107 -5.16 3.46 -0.31
CA VAL A 107 -4.99 2.15 -0.92
C VAL A 107 -3.63 1.59 -0.57
N GLY A 108 -3.58 0.32 -0.17
CA GLY A 108 -2.38 -0.42 0.19
C GLY A 108 -2.73 -1.58 1.13
N GLU A 109 -1.92 -2.62 1.27
CA GLU A 109 -0.59 -2.81 0.69
C GLU A 109 -0.70 -3.57 -0.64
N ILE A 110 -0.39 -2.92 -1.76
CA ILE A 110 -0.35 -3.62 -3.05
C ILE A 110 1.02 -4.27 -3.20
N THR A 111 1.15 -5.57 -2.94
CA THR A 111 2.42 -6.31 -3.09
C THR A 111 2.65 -6.83 -4.52
N ALA A 112 2.01 -6.20 -5.52
CA ALA A 112 2.36 -6.45 -6.91
C ALA A 112 3.80 -5.99 -7.22
N GLY A 113 4.36 -5.08 -6.40
CA GLY A 113 5.75 -4.62 -6.45
C GLY A 113 6.18 -4.18 -7.85
N PHE A 114 7.47 -4.37 -8.16
CA PHE A 114 8.06 -4.13 -9.47
C PHE A 114 7.30 -4.86 -10.58
N ASN A 115 6.91 -6.11 -10.33
CA ASN A 115 6.26 -6.96 -11.31
C ASN A 115 4.86 -6.46 -11.69
N GLY A 116 4.19 -5.71 -10.82
CA GLY A 116 2.90 -5.09 -11.10
C GLY A 116 2.98 -4.10 -12.26
N PHE A 117 4.06 -3.30 -12.30
CA PHE A 117 4.30 -2.32 -13.36
C PHE A 117 5.04 -2.91 -14.57
N THR A 118 5.91 -3.91 -14.38
CA THR A 118 6.77 -4.38 -15.48
C THR A 118 6.22 -5.57 -16.25
N ARG A 119 5.19 -6.26 -15.76
CA ARG A 119 4.61 -7.41 -16.48
C ARG A 119 3.75 -6.98 -17.67
N ASP A 120 3.16 -5.78 -17.58
CA ASP A 120 2.45 -5.08 -18.65
C ASP A 120 2.90 -3.61 -18.59
N PRO A 121 4.00 -3.26 -19.28
CA PRO A 121 4.58 -1.92 -19.20
C PRO A 121 3.64 -0.82 -19.71
N GLU A 122 2.84 -1.09 -20.74
CA GLU A 122 1.89 -0.11 -21.28
C GLU A 122 0.79 0.21 -20.25
N PHE A 123 0.30 -0.80 -19.52
CA PHE A 123 -0.53 -0.59 -18.33
C PHE A 123 0.19 0.24 -17.28
N GLY A 124 1.42 -0.16 -16.92
CA GLY A 124 2.19 0.49 -15.87
C GLY A 124 2.42 1.98 -16.14
N TRP A 125 2.81 2.33 -17.36
CA TRP A 125 3.01 3.72 -17.79
C TRP A 125 1.70 4.51 -17.80
N SER A 126 0.63 3.96 -18.36
CA SER A 126 -0.70 4.61 -18.36
C SER A 126 -1.23 4.86 -16.95
N PHE A 127 -1.06 3.90 -16.03
CA PHE A 127 -1.42 4.06 -14.63
C PHE A 127 -0.62 5.18 -13.96
N MET A 128 0.71 5.16 -14.12
CA MET A 128 1.59 6.19 -13.57
C MET A 128 1.21 7.57 -14.10
N GLU A 129 0.95 7.70 -15.40
CA GLU A 129 0.57 8.97 -16.02
C GLU A 129 -0.78 9.49 -15.49
N ARG A 130 -1.82 8.64 -15.42
CA ARG A 130 -3.18 9.07 -15.04
C ARG A 130 -3.33 9.41 -13.57
N LEU A 131 -2.56 8.79 -12.69
CA LEU A 131 -2.70 8.91 -11.23
C LEU A 131 -1.46 9.52 -10.57
N ASN A 132 -0.63 10.21 -11.35
CA ASN A 132 0.66 10.67 -10.88
C ASN A 132 0.59 11.61 -9.67
N ASP A 133 -0.52 12.30 -9.44
CA ASP A 133 -0.77 13.20 -8.30
C ASP A 133 -1.13 12.46 -6.99
N ARG A 134 -1.28 11.14 -7.04
CA ARG A 134 -1.75 10.30 -5.91
C ARG A 134 -0.82 9.15 -5.57
N ILE A 135 0.31 9.03 -6.26
CA ILE A 135 1.27 7.94 -6.09
C ILE A 135 2.50 8.49 -5.36
N LEU A 136 2.94 7.80 -4.31
CA LEU A 136 4.23 8.05 -3.67
C LEU A 136 5.23 6.98 -4.11
N PHE A 137 6.45 7.39 -4.44
CA PHE A 137 7.54 6.45 -4.69
C PHE A 137 7.99 5.75 -3.39
N GLY A 138 8.20 4.43 -3.45
CA GLY A 138 8.73 3.62 -2.35
C GLY A 138 9.41 2.35 -2.88
N THR A 139 10.48 1.90 -2.21
CA THR A 139 11.28 0.75 -2.65
C THR A 139 11.14 -0.49 -1.79
N GLU A 140 10.58 -0.33 -0.58
CA GLU A 140 10.51 -1.38 0.44
C GLU A 140 11.87 -2.02 0.77
N ILE A 141 12.94 -1.21 0.83
CA ILE A 141 14.27 -1.71 1.21
C ILE A 141 14.25 -2.14 2.68
N CYS A 142 14.15 -3.44 2.92
CA CYS A 142 14.25 -4.09 4.23
C CYS A 142 15.39 -5.12 4.32
N ASP A 143 16.05 -5.42 3.18
CA ASP A 143 17.22 -6.31 3.07
C ASP A 143 18.25 -5.69 2.11
N PRO A 144 19.49 -5.40 2.55
CA PRO A 144 20.52 -4.78 1.71
C PRO A 144 21.01 -5.67 0.55
N LEU A 145 20.66 -6.96 0.54
CA LEU A 145 21.06 -7.92 -0.50
C LEU A 145 20.07 -7.99 -1.66
N VAL A 146 18.88 -7.40 -1.52
CA VAL A 146 17.83 -7.45 -2.56
C VAL A 146 18.04 -6.30 -3.56
N SER A 147 17.94 -6.61 -4.87
CA SER A 147 18.02 -5.59 -5.92
C SER A 147 16.68 -4.87 -6.09
N HIS A 148 16.62 -3.60 -5.70
CA HIS A 148 15.42 -2.77 -5.82
C HIS A 148 15.42 -1.98 -7.13
N ARG A 149 14.79 -2.55 -8.16
CA ARG A 149 14.79 -2.00 -9.53
C ARG A 149 13.78 -0.85 -9.77
N HIS A 150 12.96 -0.50 -8.78
CA HIS A 150 11.93 0.56 -8.91
C HIS A 150 12.48 1.93 -9.32
N PRO A 151 13.57 2.47 -8.72
CA PRO A 151 14.11 3.77 -9.13
C PRO A 151 14.60 3.77 -10.57
N ASP A 152 15.28 2.71 -10.99
CA ASP A 152 15.82 2.60 -12.34
C ASP A 152 14.71 2.45 -13.37
N TYR A 153 13.66 1.68 -13.07
CA TYR A 153 12.49 1.57 -13.95
C TYR A 153 11.76 2.90 -14.12
N LEU A 154 11.58 3.68 -13.05
CA LEU A 154 10.96 5.00 -13.13
C LEU A 154 11.81 5.97 -13.96
N ARG A 155 13.14 5.98 -13.77
CA ARG A 155 14.08 6.79 -14.56
C ARG A 155 14.09 6.39 -16.03
N THR A 156 14.17 5.10 -16.34
CA THR A 156 14.15 4.60 -17.72
C THR A 156 12.83 4.92 -18.40
N SER A 157 11.70 4.72 -17.72
CA SER A 157 10.37 5.06 -18.25
C SER A 157 10.28 6.55 -18.64
N PHE A 158 10.86 7.44 -17.83
CA PHE A 158 10.95 8.86 -18.17
C PHE A 158 11.93 9.13 -19.33
N ALA A 159 13.13 8.55 -19.28
CA ALA A 159 14.16 8.75 -20.31
C ALA A 159 13.72 8.28 -21.71
N GLU A 160 12.90 7.23 -21.77
CA GLU A 160 12.31 6.70 -23.00
C GLU A 160 11.03 7.43 -23.44
N GLY A 161 10.59 8.47 -22.71
CA GLY A 161 9.39 9.24 -23.02
C GLY A 161 8.08 8.50 -22.80
N ARG A 162 8.08 7.45 -21.96
CA ARG A 162 6.90 6.64 -21.65
C ARG A 162 5.98 7.27 -20.61
N ILE A 163 6.53 8.12 -19.74
CA ILE A 163 5.80 8.95 -18.78
C ILE A 163 6.27 10.39 -18.90
N SER A 164 5.39 11.34 -18.58
CA SER A 164 5.71 12.77 -18.64
C SER A 164 6.69 13.19 -17.53
N ARG A 165 7.28 14.37 -17.71
CA ARG A 165 8.08 15.03 -16.66
C ARG A 165 7.23 15.28 -15.40
N GLU A 166 5.98 15.70 -15.58
CA GLU A 166 5.06 15.92 -14.48
C GLU A 166 4.83 14.62 -13.71
N ALA A 167 4.54 13.52 -14.41
CA ALA A 167 4.34 12.23 -13.77
C ALA A 167 5.59 11.75 -13.04
N PHE A 168 6.76 11.85 -13.67
CA PHE A 168 8.04 11.51 -13.05
C PHE A 168 8.30 12.32 -11.77
N GLU A 169 8.15 13.64 -11.82
CA GLU A 169 8.43 14.52 -10.67
C GLU A 169 7.37 14.37 -9.55
N ASN A 170 6.09 14.19 -9.89
CA ASN A 170 5.04 13.97 -8.91
C ASN A 170 5.26 12.66 -8.13
N ILE A 171 5.51 11.56 -8.84
CA ILE A 171 5.76 10.25 -8.23
C ILE A 171 7.06 10.24 -7.43
N SER A 172 8.15 10.77 -8.00
CA SER A 172 9.48 10.66 -7.39
C SER A 172 9.68 11.55 -6.17
N TRP A 173 9.06 12.73 -6.11
CA TRP A 173 9.27 13.63 -4.97
C TRP A 173 8.17 14.65 -4.68
N ARG A 174 7.46 15.24 -5.66
CA ARG A 174 6.57 16.39 -5.38
C ARG A 174 5.39 16.00 -4.49
N ASN A 175 4.81 14.81 -4.68
CA ASN A 175 3.73 14.33 -3.83
C ASN A 175 4.19 14.17 -2.38
N ALA A 176 5.39 13.61 -2.16
CA ALA A 176 5.97 13.49 -0.83
C ALA A 176 6.26 14.86 -0.22
N ASN A 177 6.81 15.79 -1.02
CA ASN A 177 7.08 17.16 -0.58
C ASN A 177 5.80 17.88 -0.13
N GLN A 178 4.73 17.77 -0.92
CA GLN A 178 3.44 18.39 -0.61
C GLN A 178 2.77 17.73 0.60
N LEU A 179 2.73 16.40 0.64
CA LEU A 179 2.03 15.66 1.69
C LEU A 179 2.71 15.83 3.06
N PHE A 180 4.04 15.86 3.08
CA PHE A 180 4.82 15.89 4.32
C PHE A 180 5.43 17.26 4.64
N GLY A 181 5.33 18.25 3.73
CA GLY A 181 5.86 19.60 3.93
C GLY A 181 7.39 19.64 3.99
N LEU A 182 8.08 18.98 3.05
CA LEU A 182 9.54 18.76 3.13
C LEU A 182 10.40 19.98 2.74
N GLY A 183 9.84 20.96 2.02
CA GLY A 183 10.57 22.16 1.59
C GLY A 183 11.56 21.92 0.44
N LEU A 184 11.33 20.87 -0.36
CA LEU A 184 12.10 20.53 -1.58
C LEU A 184 11.69 21.38 -2.78
#